data_AF-A0A7D7L8Y2-F1
#
_entry.id   AF-A0A7D7L8Y2-F1
#
_cell.length_a   1.000
_cell.length_b   1.000
_cell.length_c   1.000
_cell.angle_alpha   90.00
_cell.angle_beta   90.00
_cell.angle_gamma   90.00
#
_symmetry.space_group_name_H-M   'P 1'
#
loop_
_entity.id
_entity.type
_entity.pdbx_description
1 polymer ?
#
loop_
_entity_poly.entity_id
_entity_poly.type
_entity_poly.pdbx_seq_one_letter_code
_entity_poly.pdbx_strand_id
1 'polypeptide(L)'
;MPEQVDFRFQFSTSSPYLPLLKYLSPKNKTLEFPRQNMIIWAIAAFWHPIACRWLGGFSESDLKSKARISIYQLQQQIIYLAQTFNLEQELESHLIVANPTDKVDTHFGSSPTHEDDDCLLENAFN
;
A
#
# COMPACT_ATOMS: atom_id res chain seq x y z
N MET A 1 10.90 -8.16 -25.45
CA MET A 1 10.44 -9.57 -25.47
C MET A 1 9.67 -9.82 -24.19
N PRO A 2 8.49 -10.45 -24.20
CA PRO A 2 7.83 -10.83 -22.96
C PRO A 2 8.73 -11.83 -22.21
N GLU A 3 9.04 -11.54 -20.95
CA GLU A 3 9.72 -12.51 -20.08
C GLU A 3 8.87 -13.78 -19.99
N GLN A 4 9.39 -14.89 -20.50
CA GLN A 4 8.71 -16.18 -20.42
C GLN A 4 9.16 -16.88 -19.14
N VAL A 5 8.46 -16.61 -18.04
CA VAL A 5 8.69 -17.29 -16.76
C VAL A 5 7.83 -18.56 -16.70
N ASP A 6 8.45 -19.74 -16.71
CA ASP A 6 7.76 -21.03 -16.55
C ASP A 6 7.70 -21.43 -15.07
N PHE A 7 6.56 -21.19 -14.43
CA PHE A 7 6.30 -21.68 -13.08
C PHE A 7 5.89 -23.16 -13.13
N ARG A 8 6.80 -24.05 -12.73
CA ARG A 8 6.52 -25.49 -12.55
C ARG A 8 6.26 -25.81 -11.09
N PHE A 9 5.02 -26.17 -10.78
CA PHE A 9 4.64 -26.62 -9.44
C PHE A 9 4.69 -28.16 -9.39
N GLN A 10 5.53 -28.71 -8.51
CA GLN A 10 5.45 -30.11 -8.10
C GLN A 10 4.74 -30.15 -6.75
N PHE A 11 3.75 -31.03 -6.58
CA PHE A 11 2.97 -31.04 -5.36
C PHE A 11 2.58 -32.45 -4.92
N SER A 12 2.57 -32.63 -3.60
CA SER A 12 1.96 -33.76 -2.92
C SER A 12 0.43 -33.59 -2.88
N THR A 13 -0.30 -34.70 -2.93
CA THR A 13 -1.76 -34.74 -2.73
C THR A 13 -2.18 -34.23 -1.35
N SER A 14 -1.26 -34.18 -0.39
CA SER A 14 -1.48 -33.65 0.96
C SER A 14 -1.21 -32.14 1.11
N SER A 15 -0.85 -31.43 0.03
CA SER A 15 -0.55 -30.00 0.13
C SER A 15 -1.81 -29.18 0.45
N PRO A 16 -1.78 -28.26 1.44
CA PRO A 16 -2.90 -27.34 1.70
C PRO A 16 -3.16 -26.39 0.51
N TYR A 17 -2.18 -26.23 -0.37
CA TYR A 17 -2.28 -25.38 -1.56
C TYR A 17 -2.83 -26.12 -2.79
N LEU A 18 -3.20 -27.40 -2.67
CA LEU A 18 -3.74 -28.17 -3.79
C LEU A 18 -4.91 -27.47 -4.53
N PRO A 19 -5.87 -26.80 -3.86
CA PRO A 19 -6.92 -26.04 -4.54
C PRO A 19 -6.37 -24.89 -5.39
N LEU A 20 -5.43 -24.10 -4.86
CA LEU A 20 -4.76 -23.02 -5.59
C LEU A 20 -4.03 -23.56 -6.83
N LEU A 21 -3.33 -24.69 -6.68
CA LEU A 21 -2.58 -25.30 -7.77
C LEU A 21 -3.50 -25.86 -8.86
N LYS A 22 -4.64 -26.44 -8.49
CA LYS A 22 -5.69 -26.83 -9.45
C LYS A 22 -6.28 -25.61 -10.16
N TYR A 23 -6.52 -24.53 -9.42
CA TYR A 23 -7.03 -23.29 -9.98
C TYR A 23 -6.05 -22.68 -10.99
N LEU A 24 -4.76 -22.57 -10.66
CA LEU A 24 -3.70 -22.04 -11.54
C LEU A 24 -3.18 -23.06 -12.57
N SER A 25 -3.84 -24.20 -12.74
CA SER A 25 -3.45 -25.21 -13.71
C SER A 25 -3.65 -24.70 -15.14
N PRO A 26 -2.75 -24.98 -16.09
CA PRO A 26 -2.97 -24.68 -17.52
C PRO A 26 -4.23 -25.32 -18.10
N LYS A 27 -4.78 -26.34 -17.43
CA LYS A 27 -6.04 -27.00 -17.81
C LYS A 27 -7.27 -26.19 -17.41
N ASN A 28 -7.15 -25.26 -16.47
CA ASN A 28 -8.24 -24.40 -16.06
C ASN A 28 -8.44 -23.27 -17.08
N LYS A 29 -9.54 -23.34 -17.83
CA LYS A 29 -9.90 -22.35 -18.85
C LYS A 29 -10.77 -21.20 -18.31
N THR A 30 -11.18 -21.27 -17.05
CA THR A 30 -12.07 -20.29 -16.41
C THR A 30 -11.30 -19.32 -15.52
N LEU A 31 -10.00 -19.14 -15.77
CA LEU A 31 -9.21 -18.12 -15.09
C LEU A 31 -9.70 -16.75 -15.52
N GLU A 32 -9.89 -15.86 -14.54
CA GLU A 32 -10.31 -14.47 -14.79
C GLU A 32 -9.21 -13.68 -15.51
N PHE A 33 -7.95 -13.98 -15.21
CA PHE A 33 -6.78 -13.35 -15.80
C PHE A 33 -5.78 -14.38 -16.32
N PRO A 34 -4.85 -13.99 -17.22
CA PRO A 34 -3.78 -14.88 -17.66
C PRO A 34 -2.96 -15.40 -16.47
N ARG A 35 -2.80 -16.74 -16.39
CA ARG A 35 -2.10 -17.44 -15.31
C ARG A 35 -0.77 -16.80 -14.92
N GLN A 36 0.11 -16.56 -15.90
CA GLN A 36 1.43 -15.99 -15.64
C GLN A 36 1.32 -14.61 -14.98
N ASN A 37 0.38 -13.78 -15.42
CA ASN A 37 0.18 -12.45 -14.85
C ASN A 37 -0.30 -12.54 -13.41
N MET A 38 -1.26 -13.42 -13.11
CA MET A 38 -1.74 -13.61 -11.73
C MET A 38 -0.59 -13.98 -10.78
N ILE A 39 0.27 -14.91 -11.19
CA ILE A 39 1.41 -15.37 -10.37
C ILE A 39 2.45 -14.25 -10.22
N ILE A 40 2.85 -13.62 -11.33
CA ILE A 40 3.87 -12.57 -11.31
C ILE A 40 3.39 -11.37 -10.51
N TRP A 41 2.15 -10.92 -10.69
CA TRP A 41 1.59 -9.79 -9.96
C TRP A 41 1.52 -10.07 -8.46
N ALA A 42 1.11 -11.27 -8.04
CA ALA A 42 1.08 -11.64 -6.63
C ALA A 42 2.49 -11.65 -6.00
N ILE A 43 3.48 -12.25 -6.68
CA ILE A 43 4.86 -12.35 -6.17
C ILE A 43 5.55 -10.97 -6.19
N ALA A 44 5.47 -10.26 -7.31
CA ALA A 44 6.17 -9.01 -7.52
C ALA A 44 5.63 -7.89 -6.63
N ALA A 45 4.31 -7.85 -6.38
CA ALA A 45 3.70 -6.83 -5.53
C ALA A 45 4.36 -6.77 -4.15
N PHE A 46 4.78 -7.91 -3.59
CA PHE A 46 5.46 -7.94 -2.29
C PHE A 46 7.00 -7.97 -2.42
N TRP A 47 7.55 -8.88 -3.24
CA TRP A 47 8.98 -9.20 -3.19
C TRP A 47 9.86 -8.30 -4.06
N HIS A 48 9.32 -7.67 -5.10
CA HIS A 48 10.11 -6.88 -6.03
C HIS A 48 10.90 -5.72 -5.38
N PRO A 49 10.32 -4.84 -4.54
CA PRO A 49 11.08 -3.77 -3.91
C PRO A 49 12.16 -4.30 -2.95
N ILE A 50 11.90 -5.43 -2.29
CA ILE A 50 12.87 -6.11 -1.41
C ILE A 50 14.04 -6.65 -2.25
N ALA A 51 13.74 -7.29 -3.38
CA ALA A 51 14.74 -7.81 -4.30
C ALA A 51 15.60 -6.68 -4.90
N CYS A 52 15.00 -5.56 -5.31
CA CYS A 52 15.73 -4.38 -5.77
C CYS A 52 16.67 -3.83 -4.69
N ARG A 53 16.20 -3.75 -3.44
CA ARG A 53 17.03 -3.30 -2.32
C ARG A 53 18.22 -4.23 -2.06
N TRP A 54 17.99 -5.54 -2.11
CA TRP A 54 19.03 -6.54 -1.89
C TRP A 54 20.07 -6.57 -3.02
N LEU A 55 19.63 -6.49 -4.28
CA LEU A 55 20.51 -6.48 -5.45
C LEU A 55 21.40 -5.22 -5.51
N GLY A 56 20.88 -4.10 -4.99
CA GLY A 56 21.56 -2.80 -5.07
C GLY A 56 21.44 -2.14 -6.45
N GLY A 57 22.14 -1.03 -6.65
CA GLY A 57 22.11 -0.28 -7.91
C GLY A 57 20.90 0.65 -8.10
N PHE A 58 20.06 0.80 -7.08
CA PHE A 58 18.93 1.73 -7.07
C PHE A 58 19.16 2.85 -6.05
N SER A 59 18.73 4.06 -6.38
CA SER A 59 18.73 5.17 -5.41
C SER A 59 17.67 4.93 -4.32
N GLU A 60 17.83 5.58 -3.17
CA GLU A 60 16.83 5.52 -2.09
C GLU A 60 15.46 6.04 -2.56
N SER A 61 15.43 7.08 -3.40
CA SER A 61 14.21 7.57 -4.03
C SER A 61 13.55 6.53 -4.93
N ASP A 62 14.33 5.78 -5.71
CA ASP A 62 13.80 4.73 -6.57
C ASP A 62 13.25 3.56 -5.77
N LEU A 63 13.95 3.16 -4.70
CA LEU A 63 13.49 2.11 -3.79
C LEU A 63 12.17 2.50 -3.12
N LYS A 64 12.05 3.76 -2.64
CA LYS A 64 10.79 4.28 -2.09
C LYS A 64 9.68 4.32 -3.12
N SER A 65 9.98 4.72 -4.36
CA SER A 65 9.00 4.72 -5.46
C SER A 65 8.49 3.30 -5.74
N LYS A 66 9.40 2.32 -5.86
CA LYS A 66 9.04 0.90 -6.03
C LYS A 66 8.21 0.38 -4.87
N ALA A 67 8.57 0.70 -3.63
CA ALA A 67 7.82 0.29 -2.45
C ALA A 67 6.39 0.86 -2.45
N ARG A 68 6.19 2.13 -2.83
CA ARG A 68 4.85 2.74 -2.93
C ARG A 68 3.98 2.04 -3.98
N ILE A 69 4.55 1.74 -5.15
CA ILE A 69 3.84 1.01 -6.21
C ILE A 69 3.42 -0.37 -5.71
N SER A 70 4.33 -1.08 -5.04
CA SER A 70 4.08 -2.37 -4.42
C SER A 70 2.96 -2.31 -3.37
N ILE A 71 2.98 -1.33 -2.48
CA ILE A 71 1.92 -1.12 -1.48
C ILE A 71 0.56 -0.92 -2.17
N TYR A 72 0.51 -0.06 -3.19
CA TYR A 72 -0.72 0.17 -3.94
C TYR A 72 -1.24 -1.13 -4.59
N GLN A 73 -0.36 -1.92 -5.22
CA GLN A 73 -0.75 -3.20 -5.82
C GLN A 73 -1.30 -4.19 -4.79
N LEU A 74 -0.66 -4.28 -3.62
CA LEU A 74 -1.15 -5.13 -2.52
C LEU A 74 -2.51 -4.66 -2.00
N GLN A 75 -2.71 -3.36 -1.85
CA GLN A 75 -4.01 -2.80 -1.47
C GLN A 75 -5.10 -3.16 -2.48
N GLN A 76 -4.83 -3.07 -3.78
CA GLN A 76 -5.78 -3.50 -4.81
C GLN A 76 -6.11 -5.00 -4.71
N GLN A 77 -5.12 -5.85 -4.43
CA GLN A 77 -5.36 -7.29 -4.22
C GLN A 77 -6.19 -7.57 -2.97
N ILE A 78 -5.95 -6.84 -1.87
CA ILE A 78 -6.74 -6.94 -0.63
C ILE A 78 -8.20 -6.53 -0.89
N ILE A 79 -8.42 -5.42 -1.59
CA ILE A 79 -9.77 -4.93 -1.94
C ILE A 79 -10.49 -5.97 -2.81
N TYR A 80 -9.83 -6.50 -3.83
CA TYR A 80 -10.41 -7.52 -4.70
C TYR A 80 -10.81 -8.79 -3.91
N LEU A 81 -9.98 -9.24 -2.97
CA LEU A 81 -10.33 -10.38 -2.10
C LEU A 81 -11.55 -10.05 -1.23
N ALA A 82 -11.58 -8.86 -0.62
CA ALA A 82 -12.72 -8.46 0.19
C ALA A 82 -14.03 -8.47 -0.61
N GLN A 83 -14.02 -7.90 -1.81
CA GLN A 83 -15.19 -7.89 -2.70
C GLN A 83 -15.60 -9.29 -3.16
N THR A 84 -14.62 -10.13 -3.51
CA THR A 84 -14.88 -11.51 -3.99
C THR A 84 -15.56 -12.36 -2.92
N PHE A 85 -15.27 -12.11 -1.65
CA PHE A 85 -15.77 -12.89 -0.52
C PHE A 85 -16.81 -12.16 0.34
N ASN A 86 -17.25 -10.96 -0.07
CA ASN A 86 -18.19 -10.10 0.66
C ASN A 86 -17.70 -9.74 2.09
N LEU A 87 -16.43 -9.35 2.21
CA LEU A 87 -15.74 -8.99 3.46
C LEU A 87 -15.40 -7.49 3.53
N GLU A 88 -16.08 -6.63 2.78
CA GLU A 88 -15.77 -5.20 2.68
C GLU A 88 -15.87 -4.49 4.03
N GLN A 89 -16.87 -4.86 4.85
CA GLN A 89 -17.06 -4.28 6.18
C GLN A 89 -15.90 -4.60 7.14
N GLU A 90 -15.33 -5.81 7.05
CA GLU A 90 -14.16 -6.19 7.85
C GLU A 90 -12.93 -5.38 7.43
N LEU A 91 -12.73 -5.21 6.11
CA LEU A 91 -11.64 -4.42 5.57
C LEU A 91 -11.70 -2.95 6.02
N GLU A 92 -12.88 -2.33 5.98
CA GLU A 92 -13.10 -0.96 6.45
C GLU A 92 -12.75 -0.81 7.94
N SER A 93 -13.16 -1.76 8.77
CA SER A 93 -12.87 -1.74 10.21
C SER A 93 -11.37 -1.78 10.51
N HIS A 94 -10.58 -2.55 9.74
CA HIS A 94 -9.13 -2.64 9.89
C HIS A 94 -8.39 -1.38 9.42
N LEU A 95 -8.91 -0.67 8.42
CA LEU A 95 -8.34 0.60 7.95
C LEU A 95 -8.58 1.74 8.96
N ILE A 96 -9.70 1.72 9.68
CA ILE A 96 -10.03 2.72 10.69
C ILE A 96 -9.15 2.56 11.94
N VAL A 97 -8.86 1.32 12.37
CA VAL A 97 -8.02 1.06 13.56
C VAL A 97 -6.54 1.41 13.30
N ALA A 98 -6.07 1.36 12.05
CA ALA A 98 -4.70 1.71 11.68
C ALA A 98 -4.43 3.23 11.67
N ASN A 99 -5.47 4.08 11.72
CA ASN A 99 -5.35 5.52 11.89
C ASN A 99 -5.92 5.93 13.26
N PRO A 100 -5.15 5.79 14.36
CA PRO A 100 -5.48 6.52 15.56
C PRO A 100 -5.28 7.99 15.22
N THR A 101 -6.36 8.71 14.98
CA THR A 101 -6.38 10.17 15.09
C THR A 101 -5.92 10.49 16.51
N ASP A 102 -4.65 10.85 16.65
CA ASP A 102 -4.13 11.47 17.85
C ASP A 102 -5.04 12.65 18.18
N LYS A 103 -5.68 12.56 19.35
CA LYS A 103 -6.31 13.71 19.98
C LYS A 103 -5.21 14.72 20.24
N VAL A 104 -5.13 15.74 19.40
CA VAL A 104 -4.37 16.95 19.73
C VAL A 104 -5.18 17.70 20.78
N ASP A 105 -4.92 17.37 22.05
CA ASP A 105 -5.28 18.20 23.18
C ASP A 105 -4.42 19.47 23.10
N THR A 106 -4.87 20.50 22.38
CA THR A 106 -4.33 21.85 22.51
C THR A 106 -4.77 22.44 23.85
N HIS A 107 -4.06 22.09 24.91
CA HIS A 107 -3.97 22.89 26.13
C HIS A 107 -2.90 23.97 25.88
N PHE A 108 -3.24 25.05 25.16
CA PHE A 108 -2.42 26.25 25.14
C PHE A 108 -2.81 27.11 26.34
N GLY A 109 -1.89 27.18 27.30
CA GLY A 109 -2.01 27.95 28.53
C GLY A 109 -2.17 29.45 28.26
N SER A 110 -3.02 30.06 29.08
CA SER A 110 -3.29 31.48 29.11
C SER A 110 -2.12 32.31 29.69
N SER A 111 -2.02 33.54 29.16
CA SER A 111 -1.54 34.79 29.78
C SER A 111 -0.03 35.13 29.78
N PRO A 112 0.34 36.43 29.68
CA PRO A 112 -0.46 37.59 30.07
C PRO A 112 -0.62 38.73 29.03
N THR A 113 -1.68 39.48 29.29
CA THR A 113 -2.06 40.81 28.80
C THR A 113 -1.00 41.88 29.11
N HIS A 114 -0.71 42.74 28.14
CA HIS A 114 -0.33 44.12 28.41
C HIS A 114 -1.06 45.01 27.39
N GLU A 115 -2.10 45.66 27.86
CA GLU A 115 -2.75 46.79 27.19
C GLU A 115 -1.95 48.07 27.48
N ASP A 116 -2.35 49.14 26.79
CA ASP A 116 -1.96 50.56 26.91
C ASP A 116 -0.79 50.96 25.99
N ASP A 117 -0.83 52.01 25.18
CA ASP A 117 -1.87 52.97 24.80
C ASP A 117 -1.31 53.84 23.66
N ASP A 118 -2.21 54.35 22.82
CA ASP A 118 -2.15 55.56 21.97
C ASP A 118 -0.82 56.31 21.73
N CYS A 119 -0.52 56.59 20.45
CA CYS A 119 -0.72 57.93 19.89
C CYS A 119 -0.32 58.03 18.41
N LEU A 120 -1.28 58.57 17.65
CA LEU A 120 -1.12 59.21 16.36
C LEU A 120 0.03 60.22 16.37
N LEU A 121 0.77 60.31 15.27
CA LEU A 121 1.00 61.59 14.59
C LEU A 121 1.53 61.35 13.17
N GLU A 122 0.67 61.66 12.20
CA GLU A 122 1.09 62.19 10.91
C GLU A 122 2.04 63.38 11.14
N ASN A 123 3.08 63.51 10.32
CA ASN A 123 3.15 64.64 9.39
C ASN A 123 4.39 64.59 8.51
N ALA A 124 4.13 64.94 7.25
CA ALA A 124 5.09 65.34 6.24
C ALA A 124 6.03 66.45 6.74
N PHE A 125 7.23 66.54 6.16
CA PHE A 125 7.78 67.75 5.52
C PHE A 125 9.23 67.48 5.07
N ASN A 126 9.45 67.59 3.76
CA ASN A 126 10.70 67.80 3.00
C ASN A 126 11.93 66.92 3.26
#